data_AF-A0A7C0Z938-F1
#
_entry.id   AF-A0A7C0Z938-F1
#
_cell.length_a   1.000
_cell.length_b   1.000
_cell.length_c   1.000
_cell.angle_alpha   90.00
_cell.angle_beta   90.00
_cell.angle_gamma   90.00
#
_symmetry.space_group_name_H-M   'P 1'
#
loop_
_entity.id
_entity.type
_entity.pdbx_description
1 polymer ?
#
loop_
_entity_poly.entity_id
_entity_poly.type
_entity_poly.pdbx_seq_one_letter_code
_entity_poly.pdbx_strand_id
1 'polypeptide(L)'
;MNRIILILLILSIPLLHSCKREKEELTKTAVKVLKSPEKVKVINDLHLLRTAIQTYRIEHNGENPPSLRSLNVKLYYPDEYIYDRETGKVRSKKYPEL
;
A
#
# COMPACT_ATOMS: atom_id res chain seq x y z
N MET A 1 36.26 33.62 -21.65
CA MET A 1 35.51 32.34 -21.68
C MET A 1 35.51 31.57 -20.34
N ASN A 2 36.55 31.66 -19.50
CA ASN A 2 36.63 30.89 -18.24
C ASN A 2 35.73 31.35 -17.07
N ARG A 3 35.17 32.56 -17.09
CA ARG A 3 34.32 33.06 -15.98
C ARG A 3 32.83 32.68 -16.10
N ILE A 4 32.34 32.43 -17.32
CA ILE A 4 30.93 32.07 -17.57
C ILE A 4 30.67 30.60 -17.19
N ILE A 5 31.67 29.73 -17.36
CA ILE A 5 31.60 28.31 -16.98
C ILE A 5 31.48 28.16 -15.45
N LEU A 6 32.13 29.04 -14.68
CA LEU A 6 32.11 28.98 -13.21
C LEU A 6 30.72 29.34 -12.64
N ILE A 7 29.97 30.23 -13.30
CA ILE A 7 28.64 30.67 -12.87
C ILE A 7 27.58 29.59 -13.14
N LEU A 8 27.70 28.85 -14.25
CA LEU A 8 26.82 27.73 -14.58
C LEU A 8 26.98 26.53 -13.62
N LEU A 9 28.17 26.35 -13.04
CA LEU A 9 28.46 25.25 -12.12
C LEU A 9 27.94 25.47 -10.70
N ILE A 10 27.74 26.74 -10.30
CA ILE A 10 27.25 27.11 -8.96
C ILE A 10 25.71 27.08 -8.91
N LEU A 11 25.03 27.25 -10.04
CA LEU A 11 23.57 27.32 -10.11
C LEU A 11 22.86 25.95 -10.08
N SER A 12 23.59 24.83 -10.22
CA SER A 12 23.04 23.48 -10.22
C SER A 12 22.94 22.82 -8.83
N ILE A 13 23.45 23.47 -7.78
CA ILE A 13 23.61 22.88 -6.44
C ILE A 13 22.32 22.86 -5.58
N PRO A 14 21.26 23.69 -5.75
CA PRO A 14 20.16 23.69 -4.78
C PRO A 14 19.17 22.51 -4.91
N LEU A 15 19.29 21.61 -5.90
CA LEU A 15 18.35 20.48 -6.04
C LEU A 15 18.62 19.27 -5.12
N LEU A 16 19.74 19.23 -4.39
CA LEU A 16 20.11 18.03 -3.62
C LEU A 16 19.66 18.01 -2.14
N HIS A 17 18.98 19.06 -1.65
CA HIS A 17 18.69 19.18 -0.20
C HIS A 17 17.31 18.69 0.27
N SER A 18 16.48 18.08 -0.59
CA SER A 18 15.12 17.64 -0.21
C SER A 18 14.94 16.12 -0.16
N CYS A 19 15.88 15.38 0.45
CA CYS A 19 15.82 13.92 0.58
C CYS A 19 16.08 13.44 2.02
N LYS A 20 15.46 14.08 3.02
CA LYS A 20 15.57 13.64 4.43
C LYS A 20 14.25 13.34 5.14
N ARG A 21 13.10 13.79 4.62
CA ARG A 21 11.80 13.64 5.33
C ARG A 21 11.17 12.24 5.20
N GLU A 22 11.51 11.47 4.19
CA GLU A 22 10.85 10.17 3.93
C GLU A 22 11.31 9.04 4.87
N LYS A 23 12.57 9.09 5.36
CA LYS A 23 13.14 8.03 6.20
C LYS A 23 12.56 7.98 7.61
N GLU A 24 12.10 9.11 8.15
CA GLU A 24 11.60 9.19 9.52
C GLU A 24 10.18 8.63 9.66
N GLU A 25 9.36 8.75 8.62
CA GLU A 25 8.02 8.17 8.56
C GLU A 25 8.06 6.64 8.39
N LEU A 26 8.99 6.16 7.55
CA LEU A 26 9.19 4.72 7.31
C LEU A 26 9.61 3.98 8.59
N THR A 27 10.51 4.57 9.39
CA THR A 27 11.00 3.95 10.64
C THR A 27 9.93 3.90 11.73
N LYS A 28 9.13 4.97 11.91
CA LYS A 28 8.00 4.97 12.86
C LYS A 28 6.93 3.94 12.47
N THR A 29 6.67 3.79 11.17
CA THR A 29 5.72 2.79 10.65
C THR A 29 6.22 1.38 10.91
N ALA A 30 7.49 1.09 10.61
CA ALA A 30 8.09 -0.22 10.85
C ALA A 30 8.07 -0.63 12.34
N VAL A 31 8.40 0.29 13.26
CA VAL A 31 8.38 0.02 14.71
C VAL A 31 6.96 -0.20 15.24
N LYS A 32 5.96 0.50 14.71
CA LYS A 32 4.55 0.32 15.09
C LYS A 32 3.98 -1.01 14.58
N VAL A 33 4.39 -1.43 13.38
CA VAL A 33 4.03 -2.73 12.77
C VAL A 33 4.59 -3.89 13.60
N LEU A 34 5.82 -3.78 14.12
CA LEU A 34 6.42 -4.79 15.00
C LEU A 34 5.71 -4.98 16.36
N LYS A 35 4.94 -3.98 16.83
CA LYS A 35 4.27 -4.02 18.14
C LYS A 35 2.95 -4.80 18.17
N SER A 36 2.37 -5.14 17.02
CA SER A 36 1.11 -5.90 16.96
C SER A 36 1.13 -6.92 15.83
N PRO A 37 1.60 -8.16 16.07
CA PRO A 37 1.65 -9.21 15.04
C PRO A 37 0.28 -9.48 14.40
N GLU A 38 -0.81 -9.21 15.12
CA GLU A 38 -2.16 -9.26 14.57
C GLU A 38 -2.40 -8.22 13.47
N LYS A 39 -2.09 -6.93 13.70
CA LYS A 39 -2.28 -5.88 12.70
C LYS A 39 -1.47 -6.16 11.43
N VAL A 40 -0.26 -6.72 11.57
CA VAL A 40 0.56 -7.13 10.42
C VAL A 40 -0.14 -8.20 9.60
N LYS A 41 -0.69 -9.22 10.25
CA LYS A 41 -1.47 -10.28 9.58
C LYS A 41 -2.69 -9.72 8.87
N VAL A 42 -3.42 -8.79 9.49
CA VAL A 42 -4.57 -8.12 8.86
C VAL A 42 -4.16 -7.29 7.64
N ILE A 43 -3.06 -6.54 7.72
CA ILE A 43 -2.52 -5.80 6.57
C ILE A 43 -2.17 -6.77 5.43
N ASN A 44 -1.52 -7.89 5.75
CA ASN A 44 -1.15 -8.89 4.75
C ASN A 44 -2.39 -9.54 4.10
N ASP A 45 -3.38 -9.94 4.88
CA ASP A 45 -4.64 -10.48 4.36
C ASP A 45 -5.37 -9.46 3.48
N LEU A 46 -5.46 -8.18 3.89
CA LEU A 46 -6.04 -7.11 3.08
C LEU A 46 -5.29 -6.95 1.75
N HIS A 47 -3.96 -7.02 1.77
CA HIS A 47 -3.15 -6.96 0.56
C HIS A 47 -3.48 -8.14 -0.37
N LEU A 48 -3.50 -9.38 0.16
CA LEU A 48 -3.85 -10.57 -0.61
C LEU A 48 -5.26 -10.47 -1.22
N LEU A 49 -6.25 -10.03 -0.44
CA LEU A 49 -7.62 -9.87 -0.92
C LEU A 49 -7.74 -8.80 -2.00
N ARG A 50 -7.12 -7.62 -1.80
CA ARG A 50 -7.15 -6.52 -2.78
C ARG A 50 -6.51 -6.96 -4.11
N THR A 51 -5.37 -7.64 -4.05
CA THR A 51 -4.71 -8.19 -5.23
C THR A 51 -5.58 -9.26 -5.90
N ALA A 52 -6.16 -10.20 -5.15
CA ALA A 52 -7.01 -11.24 -5.72
C ALA A 52 -8.28 -10.68 -6.37
N ILE A 53 -8.92 -9.66 -5.77
CA ILE A 53 -10.05 -8.95 -6.37
C ILE A 53 -9.62 -8.30 -7.69
N GLN A 54 -8.46 -7.64 -7.72
CA GLN A 54 -7.94 -7.02 -8.94
C GLN A 54 -7.68 -8.05 -10.03
N THR A 55 -7.04 -9.17 -9.71
CA THR A 55 -6.80 -10.27 -10.65
C THR A 55 -8.12 -10.82 -11.19
N TYR A 56 -9.11 -11.09 -10.31
CA TYR A 56 -10.42 -11.56 -10.72
C TYR A 56 -11.07 -10.62 -11.73
N ARG A 57 -11.04 -9.31 -11.47
CA ARG A 57 -11.57 -8.29 -12.38
C ARG A 57 -10.87 -8.31 -13.74
N ILE A 58 -9.55 -8.52 -13.78
CA ILE A 58 -8.82 -8.62 -15.05
C ILE A 58 -9.30 -9.86 -15.83
N GLU A 59 -9.51 -10.98 -15.16
CA GLU A 59 -9.95 -12.24 -15.78
C GLU A 59 -11.43 -12.23 -16.19
N HIS A 60 -12.26 -11.41 -15.53
CA HIS A 60 -13.72 -11.37 -15.70
C HIS A 60 -14.20 -10.01 -16.25
N ASN A 61 -13.46 -9.42 -17.18
CA ASN A 61 -13.89 -8.22 -17.93
C ASN A 61 -14.31 -7.02 -17.06
N GLY A 62 -13.65 -6.84 -15.92
CA GLY A 62 -13.87 -5.76 -14.96
C GLY A 62 -14.87 -6.06 -13.86
N GLU A 63 -15.56 -7.21 -13.92
CA GLU A 63 -16.56 -7.62 -12.93
C GLU A 63 -15.96 -7.92 -11.56
N ASN A 64 -16.66 -7.50 -10.52
CA ASN A 64 -16.28 -7.76 -9.14
C ASN A 64 -16.64 -9.20 -8.74
N PRO A 65 -15.80 -9.89 -7.95
CA PRO A 65 -16.12 -11.25 -7.50
C PRO A 65 -17.42 -11.27 -6.70
N PRO A 66 -18.24 -12.33 -6.82
CA PRO A 66 -19.50 -12.41 -6.09
C PRO A 66 -19.28 -12.46 -4.57
N SER A 67 -18.15 -12.98 -4.10
CA SER A 67 -17.81 -12.98 -2.67
C SER A 67 -16.30 -13.14 -2.47
N LEU A 68 -15.79 -12.85 -1.27
CA LEU A 68 -14.39 -13.14 -0.95
C LEU A 68 -14.08 -14.65 -1.02
N ARG A 69 -15.08 -15.52 -0.78
CA ARG A 69 -14.90 -16.98 -0.82
C ARG A 69 -14.59 -17.49 -2.23
N SER A 70 -15.04 -16.81 -3.29
CA SER A 70 -14.75 -17.23 -4.67
C SER A 70 -13.29 -16.99 -5.08
N LEU A 71 -12.53 -16.22 -4.29
CA LEU A 71 -11.13 -15.90 -4.59
C LEU A 71 -10.14 -16.97 -4.11
N ASN A 72 -10.60 -17.96 -3.33
CA ASN A 72 -9.80 -19.06 -2.79
C ASN A 72 -8.46 -18.63 -2.13
N VAL A 73 -8.47 -17.47 -1.45
CA VAL A 73 -7.30 -16.92 -0.77
C VAL A 73 -7.22 -17.49 0.65
N LYS A 74 -6.04 -17.95 1.06
CA LYS A 74 -5.78 -18.39 2.44
C LYS A 74 -5.51 -17.18 3.33
N LEU A 75 -6.46 -16.88 4.22
CA LEU A 75 -6.41 -15.75 5.16
C LEU A 75 -6.04 -16.21 6.57
N TYR A 76 -5.38 -15.34 7.33
CA TYR A 76 -5.19 -15.55 8.77
C TYR A 76 -6.50 -15.38 9.54
N TYR A 77 -7.35 -14.41 9.15
CA TYR A 77 -8.59 -14.09 9.85
C TYR A 77 -9.80 -14.00 8.88
N PRO A 78 -10.37 -15.14 8.43
CA PRO A 78 -11.37 -15.15 7.35
C PRO A 78 -12.65 -14.36 7.65
N ASP A 79 -13.05 -14.25 8.92
CA ASP A 79 -14.28 -13.57 9.33
C ASP A 79 -14.09 -12.08 9.65
N GLU A 80 -12.87 -11.56 9.49
CA GLU A 80 -12.51 -10.19 9.86
C GLU A 80 -12.95 -9.15 8.82
N TYR A 81 -13.11 -9.54 7.56
CA TYR A 81 -13.24 -8.61 6.45
C TYR A 81 -14.69 -8.31 6.05
N ILE A 82 -14.94 -7.06 5.64
CA ILE A 82 -16.18 -6.64 4.99
C ILE A 82 -15.86 -6.35 3.53
N TYR A 83 -16.64 -6.94 2.65
CA TYR A 83 -16.53 -6.77 1.21
C TYR A 83 -17.78 -6.13 0.64
N ASP A 84 -17.58 -5.12 -0.20
CA ASP A 84 -18.63 -4.47 -0.98
C ASP A 84 -18.52 -4.92 -2.43
N ARG A 85 -19.52 -5.67 -2.90
CA ARG A 85 -19.58 -6.24 -4.25
C ARG A 85 -19.76 -5.15 -5.32
N GLU A 86 -20.48 -4.08 -5.00
CA GLU A 86 -20.76 -3.01 -5.97
C GLU A 86 -19.48 -2.23 -6.27
N THR A 87 -18.67 -1.96 -5.25
CA THR A 87 -17.45 -1.16 -5.41
C THR A 87 -16.17 -1.99 -5.54
N GLY A 88 -16.22 -3.28 -5.24
CA GLY A 88 -15.05 -4.16 -5.19
C GLY A 88 -14.12 -3.86 -4.02
N LYS A 89 -14.54 -3.04 -3.05
CA LYS A 89 -13.72 -2.63 -1.92
C LYS A 89 -13.78 -3.66 -0.80
N VAL A 90 -12.65 -3.88 -0.14
CA VAL A 90 -12.53 -4.72 1.06
C VAL A 90 -11.86 -3.93 2.18
N ARG A 91 -12.43 -4.04 3.39
CA ARG A 91 -12.00 -3.33 4.59
C ARG A 91 -11.98 -4.27 5.79
N SER A 92 -11.13 -3.94 6.76
CA SER A 92 -11.05 -4.63 8.04
C SER A 92 -12.15 -4.11 8.99
N LYS A 93 -12.80 -5.01 9.73
CA LYS A 93 -13.73 -4.66 10.83
C LYS A 93 -12.99 -4.05 12.00
N LYS A 94 -11.85 -4.63 12.37
CA LYS A 94 -11.05 -4.29 13.55
C LYS A 94 -10.20 -3.03 13.34
N TYR A 95 -9.75 -2.80 12.12
CA TYR A 95 -8.91 -1.66 11.73
C TYR A 95 -9.49 -0.94 10.49
N PRO A 96 -10.61 -0.20 10.65
CA PRO A 96 -11.33 0.44 9.54
C PRO A 96 -10.53 1.50 8.77
N GLU A 97 -9.42 1.97 9.34
CA GLU A 97 -8.50 2.96 8.77
C GLU A 97 -7.46 2.39 7.79
N LEU A 98 -7.41 1.06 7.59
CA LEU A 98 -6.48 0.37 6.67
C LEU A 98 -6.98 0.21 5.22
#